data_AF-A0A540K374-F1
#
_entry.id   AF-A0A540K374-F1
#
_cell.length_a   1.000
_cell.length_b   1.000
_cell.length_c   1.000
_cell.angle_alpha   90.00
_cell.angle_beta   90.00
_cell.angle_gamma   90.00
#
_symmetry.space_group_name_H-M   'P 1'
#
loop_
_entity.id
_entity.type
_entity.pdbx_description
1 polymer ?
#
loop_
_entity_poly.entity_id
_entity_poly.type
_entity_poly.pdbx_seq_one_letter_code
_entity_poly.pdbx_strand_id
1 'polypeptide(L)'
;MLGDQKKAGPFGTVKGLLTNPSFLPDESVNPRLAKILEKVAVNRELIVALANSNVKEMLEVWFANINRVGISNYLVVALDDEIARFCELKNVPVYKRDPNKVIDSVASVR
;
A
#
# COMPACT_ATOMS: atom_id res chain seq x y z
N MET A 1 -25.89 -6.43 17.49
CA MET A 1 -26.85 -5.38 17.11
C MET A 1 -26.39 -4.84 15.76
N LEU A 2 -27.17 -5.03 14.69
CA LEU A 2 -26.85 -4.46 13.38
C LEU A 2 -27.10 -2.95 13.45
N GLY A 3 -26.06 -2.15 13.19
CA GLY A 3 -26.15 -0.68 13.24
C GLY A 3 -27.15 -0.10 12.23
N ASP A 4 -27.60 1.13 12.51
CA ASP A 4 -28.62 1.84 11.74
C ASP A 4 -28.38 1.79 10.23
N GLN A 5 -29.27 1.12 9.50
CA GLN A 5 -29.24 1.06 8.04
C GLN A 5 -29.69 2.41 7.46
N LYS A 6 -28.73 3.25 7.05
CA LYS A 6 -29.03 4.46 6.27
C LYS A 6 -29.59 4.07 4.91
N LYS A 7 -30.89 4.32 4.68
CA LYS A 7 -31.54 4.13 3.38
C LYS A 7 -30.90 5.02 2.31
N ALA A 8 -30.73 4.47 1.10
CA ALA A 8 -30.30 5.25 -0.05
C ALA A 8 -31.35 6.32 -0.40
N GLY A 9 -30.91 7.57 -0.54
CA GLY A 9 -31.72 8.66 -1.07
C GLY A 9 -31.88 8.59 -2.60
N PRO A 10 -32.60 9.54 -3.22
CA PRO A 10 -32.78 9.60 -4.66
C PRO A 10 -31.45 9.60 -5.43
N PHE A 11 -31.48 9.14 -6.68
CA PHE A 11 -30.31 9.13 -7.56
C PHE A 11 -29.61 10.49 -7.58
N GLY A 12 -28.28 10.50 -7.41
CA GLY A 12 -27.47 11.72 -7.36
C GLY A 12 -27.41 12.42 -6.00
N THR A 13 -28.12 11.94 -4.97
CA THR A 13 -28.16 12.59 -3.63
C THR A 13 -27.25 11.91 -2.61
N VAL A 14 -26.93 10.62 -2.81
CA VAL A 14 -26.12 9.84 -1.88
C VAL A 14 -24.64 9.97 -2.24
N LYS A 15 -23.87 10.71 -1.45
CA LYS A 15 -22.41 10.62 -1.46
C LYS A 15 -21.99 9.32 -0.78
N GLY A 16 -21.01 8.61 -1.34
CA GLY A 16 -20.49 7.37 -0.76
C GLY A 16 -20.07 7.59 0.69
N LEU A 17 -20.60 6.78 1.60
CA LEU A 17 -20.21 6.82 3.01
C LEU A 17 -18.91 6.03 3.15
N LEU A 18 -17.84 6.67 3.65
CA LEU A 18 -16.64 5.95 4.07
C LEU A 18 -17.02 5.05 5.25
N THR A 19 -17.14 3.75 4.99
CA THR A 19 -17.44 2.72 5.99
C THR A 19 -16.19 2.18 6.66
N ASN A 20 -15.00 2.58 6.20
CA ASN A 20 -13.76 2.05 6.74
C ASN A 20 -13.49 2.67 8.12
N PRO A 21 -13.24 1.87 9.17
CA PRO A 21 -12.85 2.38 10.47
C PRO A 21 -11.62 3.28 10.36
N SER A 22 -11.54 4.32 11.19
CA SER A 22 -10.31 5.08 11.35
C SER A 22 -9.29 4.23 12.10
N PHE A 23 -8.44 3.51 11.37
CA PHE A 23 -7.32 2.79 11.96
C PHE A 23 -6.19 3.78 12.26
N LEU A 24 -5.76 3.83 13.52
CA LEU A 24 -4.52 4.49 13.89
C LEU A 24 -3.36 3.51 13.65
N PRO A 25 -2.43 3.81 12.74
CA PRO A 25 -1.28 2.93 12.52
C PRO A 25 -0.41 2.89 13.78
N ASP A 26 0.01 1.69 14.17
CA ASP A 26 1.03 1.50 15.21
C ASP A 26 2.40 1.36 14.52
N GLU A 27 3.19 2.42 14.61
CA GLU A 27 4.51 2.50 13.97
C GLU A 27 5.53 1.54 14.63
N SER A 28 5.28 1.09 15.85
CA SER A 28 6.16 0.16 16.58
C SER A 28 6.18 -1.23 15.98
N VAL A 29 5.10 -1.63 15.30
CA VAL A 29 4.97 -2.95 14.67
C VAL A 29 5.99 -3.12 13.55
N ASN A 30 6.18 -2.10 12.71
CA ASN A 30 7.14 -2.16 11.62
C ASN A 30 7.79 -0.81 11.37
N PRO A 31 8.83 -0.46 12.15
CA PRO A 31 9.49 0.85 12.05
C PRO A 31 10.10 1.12 10.67
N ARG A 32 10.56 0.06 9.98
CA ARG A 32 11.12 0.18 8.63
C ARG A 32 10.04 0.60 7.62
N LEU A 33 8.88 -0.07 7.65
CA LEU A 33 7.77 0.27 6.78
C LEU A 33 7.19 1.65 7.14
N ALA A 34 7.05 1.96 8.43
CA ALA A 34 6.58 3.26 8.90
C ALA A 34 7.38 4.43 8.30
N LYS A 35 8.72 4.35 8.32
CA LYS A 35 9.61 5.36 7.74
C LYS A 35 9.48 5.52 6.22
N ILE A 36 9.08 4.47 5.51
CA ILE A 36 8.81 4.55 4.07
C ILE A 36 7.46 5.24 3.88
N LEU A 37 6.42 4.77 4.58
CA LEU A 37 5.05 5.28 4.49
C LEU A 37 4.95 6.76 4.86
N GLU A 38 5.73 7.25 5.83
CA GLU A 38 5.82 8.68 6.18
C GLU A 38 6.10 9.56 4.95
N LYS A 39 6.85 9.05 3.98
CA LYS A 39 7.25 9.79 2.78
C LYS A 39 6.28 9.64 1.61
N VAL A 40 5.65 8.48 1.47
CA VAL A 40 4.85 8.13 0.27
C VAL A 40 3.35 8.13 0.51
N ALA A 41 2.88 7.92 1.74
CA ALA A 41 1.46 7.82 2.05
C ALA A 41 0.85 9.20 2.38
N VAL A 42 0.84 10.10 1.40
CA VAL A 42 0.19 11.42 1.52
C VAL A 42 -1.29 11.21 1.86
N ASN A 43 -1.81 11.91 2.86
CA ASN A 43 -3.18 11.75 3.38
C ASN A 43 -3.54 10.32 3.82
N ARG A 44 -2.54 9.47 4.12
CA ARG A 44 -2.72 8.04 4.43
C ARG A 44 -3.31 7.22 3.26
N GLU A 45 -3.14 7.71 2.03
CA GLU A 45 -3.54 7.02 0.82
C GLU A 45 -2.31 6.55 0.05
N LEU A 46 -2.38 5.36 -0.53
CA LEU A 46 -1.24 4.73 -1.20
C LEU A 46 -1.71 3.76 -2.28
N ILE A 47 -1.11 3.84 -3.47
CA ILE A 47 -1.25 2.83 -4.51
C ILE A 47 -0.17 1.76 -4.28
N VAL A 48 -0.58 0.50 -4.15
CA VAL A 48 0.34 -0.59 -3.84
C VAL A 48 0.43 -1.55 -5.02
N ALA A 49 1.65 -1.95 -5.39
CA ALA A 49 1.91 -3.05 -6.33
C ALA A 49 2.67 -4.17 -5.62
N LEU A 50 2.14 -5.39 -5.65
CA LEU A 50 2.86 -6.60 -5.22
C LEU A 50 3.52 -7.23 -6.45
N ALA A 51 4.83 -7.46 -6.41
CA ALA A 51 5.56 -7.99 -7.57
C ALA A 51 6.72 -8.92 -7.18
N ASN A 52 6.91 -9.95 -8.02
CA ASN A 52 8.11 -10.80 -8.07
C ASN A 52 8.76 -10.67 -9.46
N SER A 53 9.89 -11.35 -9.66
CA SER A 53 10.69 -11.29 -10.89
C SER A 53 9.94 -11.72 -12.15
N ASN A 54 8.89 -12.54 -12.03
CA ASN A 54 8.09 -13.01 -13.16
C ASN A 54 7.29 -11.88 -13.85
N VAL A 55 7.05 -10.76 -13.16
CA VAL A 55 6.29 -9.61 -13.69
C VAL A 55 7.16 -8.35 -13.81
N LYS A 56 8.48 -8.48 -13.82
CA LYS A 56 9.44 -7.36 -13.82
C LYS A 56 9.20 -6.35 -14.94
N GLU A 57 9.01 -6.82 -16.17
CA GLU A 57 8.76 -5.94 -17.33
C GLU A 57 7.45 -5.16 -17.16
N MET A 58 6.40 -5.83 -16.66
CA MET A 58 5.11 -5.21 -16.39
C MET A 58 5.20 -4.18 -15.26
N LEU A 59 6.00 -4.48 -14.23
CA LEU A 59 6.26 -3.57 -13.13
C LEU A 59 6.99 -2.31 -13.60
N GLU A 60 7.97 -2.45 -14.51
CA GLU A 60 8.70 -1.31 -15.07
C GLU A 60 7.78 -0.37 -15.84
N VAL A 61 6.92 -0.93 -16.71
CA VAL A 61 5.91 -0.13 -17.41
C VAL A 61 4.96 0.54 -16.42
N TRP A 62 4.56 -0.15 -15.36
CA TRP A 62 3.66 0.39 -14.34
C TRP A 62 4.24 1.61 -13.62
N PHE A 63 5.42 1.50 -12.99
CA PHE A 63 5.98 2.64 -12.25
C PHE A 63 6.50 3.74 -13.18
N ALA A 64 6.96 3.41 -14.39
CA ALA A 64 7.39 4.40 -15.37
C ALA A 64 6.22 5.31 -15.77
N ASN A 65 5.03 4.74 -15.95
CA ASN A 65 3.84 5.53 -16.26
C ASN A 65 3.35 6.37 -15.08
N ILE A 66 3.37 5.83 -13.86
CA ILE A 66 3.03 6.56 -12.63
C ILE A 66 3.95 7.78 -12.45
N ASN A 67 5.27 7.58 -12.60
CA ASN A 67 6.25 8.65 -12.53
C ASN A 67 6.04 9.69 -13.64
N ARG A 68 5.73 9.24 -14.86
CA ARG A 68 5.49 10.13 -16.01
C ARG A 68 4.30 11.07 -15.78
N VAL A 69 3.27 10.62 -15.06
CA VAL A 69 2.09 11.45 -14.73
C VAL A 69 2.24 12.21 -13.40
N GLY A 70 3.39 12.10 -12.73
CA GLY A 70 3.69 12.86 -11.51
C GLY A 70 3.01 12.34 -10.25
N ILE A 71 2.56 11.09 -10.23
CA ILE A 71 1.96 10.47 -9.04
C ILE A 71 3.09 10.01 -8.10
N SER A 72 3.07 10.50 -6.87
CA SER A 72 4.10 10.20 -5.86
C SER A 72 3.62 9.26 -4.75
N ASN A 73 2.31 9.04 -4.60
CA ASN A 73 1.73 8.21 -3.54
C ASN A 73 1.63 6.73 -3.94
N TYR A 74 2.76 6.10 -4.20
CA TYR A 74 2.81 4.67 -4.52
C TYR A 74 3.97 3.94 -3.84
N LEU A 75 3.82 2.62 -3.69
CA LEU A 75 4.80 1.73 -3.08
C LEU A 75 4.79 0.37 -3.78
N VAL A 76 5.98 -0.14 -4.09
CA VAL A 76 6.14 -1.53 -4.52
C VAL A 76 6.41 -2.41 -3.30
N VAL A 77 5.67 -3.50 -3.16
CA VAL A 77 5.95 -4.57 -2.21
C VAL A 77 6.64 -5.70 -2.97
N ALA A 78 7.95 -5.82 -2.77
CA ALA A 78 8.78 -6.82 -3.43
C ALA A 78 8.61 -8.19 -2.74
N LEU A 79 8.31 -9.21 -3.53
CA LEU A 79 8.17 -10.60 -3.08
C LEU A 79 9.48 -11.38 -3.14
N ASP A 80 10.51 -10.85 -3.81
CA ASP A 80 11.85 -11.43 -3.90
C ASP A 80 12.94 -10.34 -3.88
N ASP A 81 14.20 -10.77 -3.77
CA ASP A 81 15.37 -9.89 -3.76
C ASP A 81 15.64 -9.23 -5.11
N GLU A 82 15.21 -9.84 -6.21
CA GLU A 82 15.46 -9.30 -7.54
C GLU A 82 14.66 -8.02 -7.74
N ILE A 83 13.36 -8.04 -7.43
CA ILE A 83 12.50 -6.86 -7.51
C ILE A 83 12.91 -5.80 -6.50
N ALA A 84 13.28 -6.19 -5.29
CA ALA A 84 13.76 -5.23 -4.29
C ALA A 84 14.96 -4.44 -4.81
N ARG A 85 15.99 -5.13 -5.32
CA ARG A 85 17.18 -4.51 -5.90
C ARG A 85 16.86 -3.70 -7.15
N PHE A 86 15.97 -4.22 -8.02
CA PHE A 86 15.56 -3.52 -9.23
C PHE A 86 14.90 -2.17 -8.91
N CYS A 87 13.97 -2.15 -7.95
CA CYS A 87 13.32 -0.92 -7.51
C CYS A 87 14.30 0.05 -6.85
N GLU A 88 15.20 -0.43 -5.99
CA GLU A 88 16.24 0.40 -5.37
C GLU A 88 17.15 1.07 -6.42
N LEU A 89 17.61 0.31 -7.42
CA LEU A 89 18.42 0.84 -8.53
C LEU A 89 17.68 1.89 -9.38
N LYS A 90 16.35 1.78 -9.48
CA LYS A 90 15.49 2.70 -10.23
C LYS A 90 14.96 3.86 -9.36
N ASN A 91 15.39 3.96 -8.09
CA ASN A 91 14.89 4.92 -7.11
C ASN A 91 13.35 4.86 -6.92
N VAL A 92 12.78 3.66 -7.06
CA VAL A 92 11.36 3.40 -6.83
C VAL A 92 11.13 3.04 -5.35
N PRO A 93 10.16 3.66 -4.65
CA PRO A 93 9.83 3.30 -3.28
C PRO A 93 9.47 1.81 -3.19
N VAL A 94 10.20 1.07 -2.37
CA VAL A 94 10.03 -0.38 -2.25
C VAL A 94 10.10 -0.85 -0.81
N TYR A 95 9.24 -1.80 -0.47
CA TYR A 95 9.26 -2.54 0.78
C TYR A 95 9.39 -4.03 0.47
N LYS A 96 10.42 -4.67 1.03
CA LYS A 96 10.54 -6.13 1.06
C LYS A 96 10.41 -6.59 2.51
N ARG A 97 9.48 -7.51 2.77
CA ARG A 97 9.34 -8.16 4.07
C ARG A 97 10.59 -9.02 4.34
N ASP A 98 11.11 -8.93 5.56
CA ASP A 98 12.16 -9.83 6.03
C ASP A 98 11.50 -11.06 6.67
N PRO A 99 11.59 -12.26 6.07
CA PRO A 99 10.96 -13.46 6.60
C PRO A 99 11.59 -13.93 7.93
N ASN A 100 12.79 -13.47 8.27
CA ASN A 100 13.50 -13.87 9.50
C ASN A 100 13.23 -12.94 10.68
N LYS A 101 12.59 -11.79 10.46
CA LYS A 101 12.14 -10.93 11.56
C LYS A 101 10.72 -11.34 11.95
N VAL A 102 10.54 -11.59 13.25
CA VAL A 102 9.24 -11.91 13.87
C VAL A 102 8.36 -10.65 13.88
N ILE A 103 7.95 -10.20 12.70
CA ILE A 103 6.94 -9.14 12.52
C ILE A 103 5.57 -9.77 12.22
N ASP A 104 5.52 -11.10 12.16
CA ASP A 104 4.49 -11.88 11.47
C ASP A 104 3.43 -12.46 12.42
N SER A 105 3.26 -11.89 13.60
CA SER A 105 2.15 -12.28 14.49
C SER A 105 0.82 -11.57 14.16
N VAL A 106 0.84 -10.53 13.32
CA VAL A 106 -0.35 -9.70 13.05
C VAL A 106 -1.25 -10.27 11.94
N ALA A 107 -0.87 -11.38 11.29
CA ALA A 107 -1.72 -12.07 10.32
C ALA A 107 -2.74 -13.06 10.94
N SER A 108 -2.92 -13.04 12.27
CA SER A 108 -4.04 -13.76 12.92
C SER A 108 -5.03 -12.76 13.51
N VAL A 109 -5.92 -12.24 12.66
CA VAL A 109 -7.19 -11.67 13.12
C VAL A 109 -8.28 -12.65 12.70
N ARG A 110 -8.91 -13.26 13.70
CA ARG A 110 -10.11 -14.08 13.58
C ARG A 110 -11.29 -13.31 13.00
#